data_AF-A0AA50ZK64-F1
#
_entry.id   AF-A0AA50ZK64-F1
#
_cell.length_a   1.000
_cell.length_b   1.000
_cell.length_c   1.000
_cell.angle_alpha   90.00
_cell.angle_beta   90.00
_cell.angle_gamma   90.00
#
_symmetry.space_group_name_H-M   'P 1'
#
loop_
_entity.id
_entity.type
_entity.pdbx_description
1 polymer ?
#
loop_
_entity_poly.entity_id
_entity_poly.type
_entity_poly.pdbx_seq_one_letter_code
_entity_poly.pdbx_strand_id
1 'polypeptide(L)'
;QVPKEHVDDFKSVSQFKFFNTNNLWAKLDAIQRVVDQGSLNMEIIVNNKHLGDGLNVIQLETAVGAAMKCFDGGIGVSVPRSRFLPVKKTSDLLLVMSNLYSLSHGSLVMSPQRMFPSTPLVKLGDNHFAKVKEFLNRFATIPDLIELDHLTVSGDVTFGRGVAL
;
A
#
# COMPACT_ATOMS: atom_id res chain seq x y z
N GLN A 1 9.53 13.99 5.25
CA GLN A 1 10.89 13.42 5.40
C GLN A 1 11.74 13.62 4.16
N VAL A 2 11.19 13.53 2.94
CA VAL A 2 11.91 13.89 1.71
C VAL A 2 11.67 15.37 1.38
N PRO A 3 12.72 16.20 1.21
CA PRO A 3 12.58 17.57 0.70
C PRO A 3 11.88 17.60 -0.67
N LYS A 4 11.16 18.67 -0.99
CA LYS A 4 10.29 18.73 -2.19
C LYS A 4 11.09 18.55 -3.49
N GLU A 5 12.30 19.09 -3.50
CA GLU A 5 13.28 19.05 -4.57
C GLU A 5 13.82 17.63 -4.88
N HIS A 6 13.74 16.70 -3.93
CA HIS A 6 14.25 15.32 -4.07
C HIS A 6 13.14 14.27 -4.17
N VAL A 7 11.89 14.69 -4.39
CA VAL A 7 10.74 13.77 -4.47
C VAL A 7 10.87 12.82 -5.67
N ASP A 8 11.40 13.29 -6.79
CA ASP A 8 11.54 12.46 -7.99
C ASP A 8 12.68 11.45 -7.87
N ASP A 9 13.79 11.84 -7.22
CA ASP A 9 14.87 10.93 -6.82
C ASP A 9 14.33 9.80 -5.93
N PHE A 10 13.52 10.14 -4.92
CA PHE A 10 12.92 9.18 -4.01
C PHE A 10 11.96 8.19 -4.70
N LYS A 11 11.24 8.63 -5.74
CA LYS A 11 10.37 7.75 -6.54
C LYS A 11 11.15 6.86 -7.51
N SER A 12 12.44 7.12 -7.71
CA SER A 12 13.27 6.39 -8.65
C SER A 12 13.60 4.98 -8.14
N VAL A 13 12.99 3.98 -8.78
CA VAL A 13 13.25 2.56 -8.51
C VAL A 13 14.67 2.12 -8.93
N SER A 14 15.36 2.92 -9.75
CA SER A 14 16.75 2.64 -10.12
C SER A 14 17.75 3.06 -9.03
N GLN A 15 17.44 4.13 -8.29
CA GLN A 15 18.24 4.60 -7.16
C GLN A 15 17.92 3.82 -5.88
N PHE A 16 16.63 3.74 -5.51
CA PHE A 16 16.16 3.04 -4.31
C PHE A 16 15.46 1.73 -4.70
N LYS A 17 16.24 0.64 -4.74
CA LYS A 17 15.78 -0.68 -5.21
C LYS A 17 14.90 -1.43 -4.20
N PHE A 18 14.88 -0.99 -2.95
CA PHE A 18 14.18 -1.68 -1.86
C PHE A 18 13.09 -0.80 -1.26
N PHE A 19 11.97 -1.42 -0.91
CA PHE A 19 10.84 -0.76 -0.26
C PHE A 19 10.45 -1.53 1.02
N ASN A 20 10.16 -0.81 2.10
CA ASN A 20 9.76 -1.43 3.36
C ASN A 20 8.33 -2.01 3.24
N THR A 21 8.21 -3.32 3.45
CA THR A 21 6.91 -4.02 3.41
C THR A 21 6.10 -3.83 4.70
N ASN A 22 6.72 -3.30 5.76
CA ASN A 22 6.19 -3.23 7.12
C ASN A 22 5.92 -4.59 7.77
N ASN A 23 6.43 -5.68 7.19
CA ASN A 23 6.52 -6.98 7.84
C ASN A 23 7.79 -7.00 8.71
N LEU A 24 7.63 -6.84 10.02
CA LEU A 24 8.74 -6.68 10.96
C LEU A 24 8.81 -7.87 11.92
N TRP A 25 10.04 -8.27 12.24
CA TRP A 25 10.35 -9.26 13.27
C TRP A 25 11.29 -8.61 14.28
N ALA A 26 10.97 -8.74 15.57
CA ALA A 26 11.74 -8.12 16.63
C ALA A 26 11.84 -9.06 17.83
N LYS A 27 13.00 -9.04 18.49
CA LYS A 27 13.21 -9.77 19.74
C LYS A 27 12.63 -8.96 20.90
N LEU A 28 11.71 -9.56 21.66
CA LEU A 28 11.02 -8.87 22.76
C LEU A 28 11.99 -8.32 23.82
N ASP A 29 13.01 -9.09 24.22
CA ASP A 29 14.01 -8.62 25.18
C ASP A 29 14.79 -7.39 24.69
N ALA A 30 15.00 -7.29 23.37
CA ALA A 30 15.67 -6.13 22.79
C ALA A 30 14.75 -4.90 22.81
N ILE A 31 13.43 -5.09 22.58
CA ILE A 31 12.44 -4.02 22.74
C ILE A 31 12.44 -3.53 24.19
N GLN A 32 12.35 -4.44 25.15
CA GLN A 32 12.37 -4.13 26.58
C GLN A 32 13.62 -3.31 26.94
N ARG A 33 14.81 -3.78 26.52
CA ARG A 33 16.07 -3.07 26.75
C ARG A 33 16.04 -1.64 26.20
N VAL A 34 15.63 -1.46 24.95
CA VAL A 34 15.65 -0.15 24.28
C VAL A 34 14.68 0.82 24.96
N VAL A 35 13.51 0.32 25.39
CA VAL A 35 12.49 1.09 26.13
C VAL A 35 12.98 1.48 27.52
N ASP A 36 13.51 0.52 28.31
CA ASP A 36 14.00 0.78 29.68
C ASP A 36 15.17 1.76 29.70
N GLN A 37 16.01 1.72 28.68
CA GLN A 37 17.14 2.64 28.52
C GLN A 37 16.71 4.02 27.98
N GLY A 38 15.44 4.23 27.61
CA GLY A 38 14.97 5.46 26.98
C GLY A 38 15.62 5.75 25.62
N SER A 39 16.13 4.72 24.94
CA SER A 39 16.95 4.85 23.72
C SER A 39 16.12 4.74 22.42
N LEU A 40 14.80 4.61 22.52
CA LEU A 40 13.88 4.56 21.38
C LEU A 40 13.72 5.95 20.73
N ASN A 41 14.70 6.34 19.91
CA ASN A 41 14.71 7.64 19.23
C ASN A 41 14.13 7.54 17.81
N MET A 42 12.83 7.82 17.68
CA MET A 42 12.12 7.82 16.39
C MET A 42 11.91 9.23 15.86
N GLU A 43 12.03 9.39 14.55
CA GLU A 43 11.76 10.67 13.88
C GLU A 43 10.27 10.99 13.91
N ILE A 44 9.94 12.22 14.30
CA ILE A 44 8.57 12.75 14.25
C ILE A 44 8.21 13.07 12.80
N ILE A 45 7.08 12.53 12.38
CA ILE A 45 6.44 12.83 11.10
C ILE A 45 5.32 13.83 11.39
N VAL A 46 5.42 15.01 10.78
CA VAL A 46 4.42 16.08 10.91
C VAL A 46 3.46 16.01 9.71
N ASN A 47 2.22 15.62 9.96
CA ASN A 47 1.17 15.54 8.96
C ASN A 47 0.13 16.65 9.16
N ASN A 48 0.04 17.57 8.22
CA ASN A 48 -1.01 18.59 8.21
C ASN A 48 -2.32 17.97 7.65
N LYS A 49 -3.40 18.04 8.43
CA LYS A 49 -4.71 17.48 8.08
C LYS A 49 -5.80 18.55 8.17
N HIS A 50 -6.87 18.32 7.43
CA HIS A 50 -8.09 19.12 7.48
C HIS A 50 -9.19 18.20 8.00
N LEU A 51 -9.86 18.60 9.07
CA LEU A 51 -11.02 17.88 9.61
C LEU A 51 -12.26 18.17 8.73
N GLY A 52 -13.29 17.34 8.89
CA GLY A 52 -14.52 17.45 8.08
C GLY A 52 -15.30 18.74 8.32
N ASP A 53 -15.07 19.40 9.45
CA ASP A 53 -15.63 20.71 9.83
C ASP A 53 -14.79 21.90 9.30
N GLY A 54 -13.70 21.62 8.57
CA GLY A 54 -12.81 22.63 8.01
C GLY A 54 -11.67 23.08 8.94
N LEU A 55 -11.56 22.50 10.15
CA LEU A 55 -10.46 22.83 11.06
C LEU A 55 -9.13 22.24 10.57
N ASN A 56 -8.11 23.09 10.52
CA ASN A 56 -6.73 22.67 10.23
C ASN A 56 -6.08 22.14 11.50
N VAL A 57 -5.51 20.94 11.42
CA VAL A 57 -4.84 20.29 12.54
C VAL A 57 -3.47 19.74 12.13
N ILE A 58 -2.58 19.65 13.12
CA ILE A 58 -1.28 19.01 12.99
C ILE A 58 -1.36 17.65 13.68
N GLN A 59 -1.14 16.58 12.91
CA GLN A 59 -1.07 15.21 13.40
C GLN A 59 0.41 14.79 13.47
N LEU A 60 0.87 14.46 14.68
CA LEU A 60 2.23 13.98 14.90
C LEU A 60 2.24 12.45 14.93
N GLU A 61 3.10 11.86 14.12
CA GLU A 61 3.22 10.41 13.98
C GLU A 61 4.66 9.96 14.09
N THR A 62 4.86 8.66 14.31
CA THR A 62 6.14 7.98 14.13
C THR A 62 5.91 6.72 13.29
N ALA A 63 6.95 6.29 12.58
CA ALA A 63 6.91 5.05 11.80
C ALA A 63 7.73 3.97 12.51
N VAL A 64 7.13 2.82 12.79
CA VAL A 64 7.81 1.70 13.47
C VAL A 64 9.06 1.22 12.73
N GLY A 65 9.09 1.32 11.40
CA GLY A 65 10.29 1.00 10.61
C GLY A 65 11.49 1.91 10.92
N ALA A 66 11.26 3.15 11.35
CA ALA A 66 12.33 4.06 11.76
C ALA A 66 13.00 3.63 13.07
N ALA A 67 12.33 2.79 13.87
CA ALA A 67 12.89 2.24 15.09
C ALA A 67 14.06 1.28 14.81
N MET A 68 14.22 0.75 13.58
CA MET A 68 15.29 -0.18 13.22
C MET A 68 16.69 0.33 13.61
N LYS A 69 16.94 1.64 13.53
CA LYS A 69 18.22 2.26 13.90
C LYS A 69 18.52 2.23 15.41
N CYS A 70 17.52 1.94 16.24
CA CYS A 70 17.64 1.87 17.70
C CYS A 70 18.00 0.46 18.19
N PHE A 71 18.08 -0.53 17.29
CA PHE A 71 18.39 -1.91 17.62
C PHE A 71 19.75 -2.31 17.07
N ASP A 72 20.50 -3.06 17.86
CA ASP A 72 21.74 -3.70 17.42
C ASP A 72 21.42 -4.90 16.54
N GLY A 73 22.18 -5.09 15.44
CA GLY A 73 22.03 -6.24 14.56
C GLY A 73 20.78 -6.20 13.66
N GLY A 74 20.25 -5.02 13.34
CA GLY A 74 19.16 -4.89 12.37
C GLY A 74 19.56 -5.38 10.97
N ILE A 75 18.73 -6.24 10.37
CA ILE A 75 18.97 -6.83 9.05
C ILE A 75 17.73 -6.68 8.17
N GLY A 76 17.92 -6.25 6.93
CA GLY A 76 16.88 -6.28 5.89
C GLY A 76 16.89 -7.62 5.14
N VAL A 77 15.71 -8.20 4.93
CA VAL A 77 15.54 -9.43 4.14
C VAL A 77 14.70 -9.11 2.90
N SER A 78 15.25 -9.41 1.72
CA SER A 78 14.48 -9.30 0.48
C SER A 78 13.50 -10.47 0.38
N VAL A 79 12.22 -10.16 0.17
CA VAL A 79 11.13 -11.13 0.11
C VAL A 79 10.42 -11.03 -1.24
N PRO A 80 9.80 -12.11 -1.73
CA PRO A 80 9.02 -12.05 -2.95
C PRO A 80 7.82 -11.10 -2.79
N ARG A 81 7.36 -10.53 -3.92
CA ARG A 81 6.22 -9.60 -3.98
C ARG A 81 4.94 -10.18 -3.36
N SER A 82 4.78 -11.51 -3.39
CA SER A 82 3.66 -12.22 -2.76
C SER A 82 3.51 -11.96 -1.25
N ARG A 83 4.56 -11.52 -0.55
CA ARG A 83 4.50 -11.13 0.87
C ARG A 83 4.10 -9.68 1.11
N PHE A 84 3.83 -8.91 0.05
CA PHE A 84 3.49 -7.49 0.14
C PHE A 84 2.42 -7.10 -0.87
N LEU A 85 1.17 -7.13 -0.41
CA LEU A 85 -0.01 -6.71 -1.17
C LEU A 85 -0.74 -5.58 -0.42
N PRO A 86 -0.21 -4.35 -0.42
CA PRO A 86 -0.83 -3.24 0.28
C PRO A 86 -2.12 -2.82 -0.43
N VAL A 87 -3.22 -2.69 0.33
CA VAL A 87 -4.47 -2.11 -0.16
C VAL A 87 -4.63 -0.73 0.46
N LYS A 88 -4.29 0.32 -0.30
CA LYS A 88 -4.28 1.72 0.17
C LYS A 88 -5.29 2.58 -0.57
N LYS A 89 -5.53 2.30 -1.84
CA LYS A 89 -6.52 2.95 -2.68
C LYS A 89 -7.56 1.95 -3.17
N THR A 90 -8.68 2.47 -3.66
CA THR A 90 -9.71 1.66 -4.33
C THR A 90 -9.20 0.98 -5.61
N SER A 91 -8.14 1.50 -6.23
CA SER A 91 -7.42 0.81 -7.31
C SER A 91 -6.80 -0.52 -6.84
N ASP A 92 -6.20 -0.54 -5.64
CA ASP A 92 -5.67 -1.76 -5.05
C ASP A 92 -6.80 -2.70 -4.62
N LEU A 93 -7.90 -2.14 -4.12
CA LEU A 93 -9.08 -2.88 -3.72
C LEU A 93 -9.71 -3.62 -4.92
N LEU A 94 -9.80 -2.96 -6.09
CA LEU A 94 -10.31 -3.57 -7.32
C LEU A 94 -9.52 -4.83 -7.69
N LEU A 95 -8.19 -4.75 -7.61
CA LEU A 95 -7.31 -5.89 -7.88
C LEU A 95 -7.62 -7.06 -6.94
N VAL A 96 -7.68 -6.80 -5.63
CA VAL A 96 -7.91 -7.83 -4.60
C VAL A 96 -9.31 -8.43 -4.66
N MET A 97 -10.31 -7.66 -5.09
CA MET A 97 -11.69 -8.15 -5.24
C MET A 97 -11.93 -8.93 -6.53
N SER A 98 -11.05 -8.81 -7.53
CA SER A 98 -11.21 -9.49 -8.82
C SER A 98 -10.77 -10.95 -8.77
N ASN A 99 -11.04 -11.70 -9.84
CA ASN A 99 -10.56 -13.07 -10.03
C ASN A 99 -9.02 -13.19 -10.14
N LEU A 100 -8.30 -12.06 -10.16
CA LEU A 100 -6.85 -12.00 -10.10
C LEU A 100 -6.29 -12.63 -8.81
N TYR A 101 -7.02 -12.55 -7.70
CA TYR A 101 -6.62 -13.13 -6.42
C TYR A 101 -7.71 -14.06 -5.88
N SER A 102 -7.27 -15.10 -5.19
CA SER A 102 -8.11 -16.04 -4.44
C SER A 102 -7.71 -16.04 -2.98
N LEU A 103 -8.68 -16.28 -2.09
CA LEU A 103 -8.42 -16.41 -0.67
C LEU A 103 -8.11 -17.88 -0.34
N SER A 104 -6.90 -18.14 0.16
CA SER A 104 -6.45 -19.46 0.60
C SER A 104 -5.91 -19.35 2.03
N HIS A 105 -6.54 -20.06 2.97
CA HIS A 105 -6.12 -20.08 4.39
C HIS A 105 -5.95 -18.67 4.99
N GLY A 106 -6.86 -17.74 4.67
CA GLY A 106 -6.81 -16.35 5.15
C GLY A 106 -5.76 -15.47 4.46
N SER A 107 -5.05 -15.98 3.45
CA SER A 107 -4.07 -15.25 2.65
C SER A 107 -4.54 -15.08 1.21
N LEU A 108 -4.28 -13.92 0.62
CA LEU A 108 -4.53 -13.68 -0.81
C LEU A 108 -3.42 -14.30 -1.64
N VAL A 109 -3.80 -15.13 -2.61
CA VAL A 109 -2.89 -15.80 -3.53
C VAL A 109 -3.30 -15.44 -4.96
N MET A 110 -2.32 -14.98 -5.75
CA MET A 110 -2.55 -14.66 -7.16
C MET A 110 -3.02 -15.92 -7.89
N SER A 111 -4.03 -15.75 -8.74
CA SER A 111 -4.64 -16.84 -9.49
C SER A 111 -3.57 -17.57 -10.35
N PRO A 112 -3.56 -18.92 -10.34
CA PRO A 112 -2.67 -19.70 -11.21
C PRO A 112 -3.06 -19.63 -12.68
N GLN A 113 -4.26 -19.11 -13.01
CA GLN A 113 -4.69 -18.87 -14.38
C GLN A 113 -3.97 -17.67 -15.02
N ARG A 114 -3.34 -16.81 -14.22
CA ARG A 114 -2.59 -15.67 -14.75
C ARG A 114 -1.28 -16.15 -15.37
N MET A 115 -1.08 -15.86 -16.65
CA MET A 115 0.15 -16.24 -17.36
C MET A 115 1.39 -15.51 -16.84
N PHE A 116 1.25 -14.25 -16.41
CA PHE A 116 2.37 -13.42 -15.93
C PHE A 116 2.24 -13.12 -14.44
N PRO A 117 3.28 -13.36 -13.62
CA PRO A 117 3.21 -13.15 -12.16
C PRO A 117 3.23 -11.66 -11.75
N SER A 118 3.28 -10.73 -12.70
CA SER A 118 3.21 -9.29 -12.46
C SER A 118 1.79 -8.87 -12.08
N THR A 119 1.68 -7.99 -11.09
CA THR A 119 0.41 -7.33 -10.77
C THR A 119 0.10 -6.26 -11.84
N PRO A 120 -1.13 -6.19 -12.38
CA PRO A 120 -1.48 -5.16 -13.35
C PRO A 120 -1.43 -3.76 -12.75
N LEU A 121 -1.19 -2.77 -13.61
CA LEU A 121 -1.27 -1.37 -13.21
C LEU A 121 -2.70 -0.85 -13.32
N VAL A 122 -3.34 -0.57 -12.19
CA VAL A 122 -4.69 0.02 -12.15
C VAL A 122 -4.62 1.45 -11.63
N LYS A 123 -5.21 2.39 -12.37
CA LYS A 123 -5.39 3.78 -11.98
C LYS A 123 -6.86 4.18 -12.10
N LEU A 124 -7.52 4.41 -10.97
CA LEU A 124 -8.88 4.93 -10.93
C LEU A 124 -8.84 6.40 -10.53
N GLY A 125 -9.59 7.25 -11.23
CA GLY A 125 -9.61 8.69 -10.97
C GLY A 125 -10.17 9.05 -9.59
N ASP A 126 -9.42 9.85 -8.83
CA ASP A 126 -9.74 10.17 -7.43
C ASP A 126 -11.10 10.89 -7.28
N ASN A 127 -11.53 11.68 -8.27
CA ASN A 127 -12.81 12.41 -8.25
C ASN A 127 -14.04 11.50 -8.07
N HIS A 128 -14.00 10.30 -8.64
CA HIS A 128 -15.16 9.41 -8.73
C HIS A 128 -14.95 8.08 -7.99
N PHE A 129 -13.69 7.66 -7.81
CA PHE A 129 -13.38 6.34 -7.27
C PHE A 129 -12.64 6.37 -5.93
N ALA A 130 -12.21 7.52 -5.40
CA ALA A 130 -11.41 7.54 -4.16
C ALA A 130 -12.16 7.01 -2.93
N LYS A 131 -13.48 7.24 -2.84
CA LYS A 131 -14.31 6.76 -1.74
C LYS A 131 -14.84 5.36 -2.04
N VAL A 132 -14.73 4.46 -1.07
CA VAL A 132 -15.19 3.06 -1.20
C VAL A 132 -16.66 2.97 -1.61
N LYS A 133 -17.54 3.81 -1.05
CA LYS A 133 -18.97 3.84 -1.41
C LYS A 133 -19.17 4.16 -2.90
N GLU A 134 -18.51 5.19 -3.41
CA GLU A 134 -18.61 5.59 -4.83
C GLU A 134 -18.00 4.53 -5.75
N PHE A 135 -16.85 3.97 -5.36
CA PHE A 135 -16.25 2.84 -6.05
C PHE A 135 -17.23 1.67 -6.18
N LEU A 136 -17.82 1.20 -5.08
CA LEU A 136 -18.74 0.06 -5.09
C LEU A 136 -19.99 0.31 -5.94
N ASN A 137 -20.54 1.53 -5.88
CA ASN A 137 -21.72 1.89 -6.69
C ASN A 137 -21.45 1.90 -8.21
N ARG A 138 -20.18 2.04 -8.61
CA ARG A 138 -19.78 2.14 -10.02
C ARG A 138 -19.49 0.78 -10.66
N PHE A 139 -19.38 -0.29 -9.88
CA PHE A 139 -19.17 -1.64 -10.37
C PHE A 139 -20.39 -2.51 -10.05
N ALA A 140 -21.22 -2.82 -11.05
CA ALA A 140 -22.34 -3.73 -10.85
C ALA A 140 -21.88 -5.14 -10.45
N THR A 141 -20.73 -5.57 -11.00
CA THR A 141 -19.90 -6.69 -10.55
C THR A 141 -18.44 -6.33 -10.79
N ILE A 142 -17.53 -6.95 -10.04
CA ILE A 142 -16.09 -6.79 -10.30
C ILE A 142 -15.75 -7.43 -11.66
N PRO A 143 -15.03 -6.74 -12.56
CA PRO A 143 -14.65 -7.29 -13.86
C PRO A 143 -13.67 -8.47 -13.72
N ASP A 144 -13.62 -9.31 -14.75
CA ASP A 144 -12.52 -10.24 -14.95
C ASP A 144 -11.26 -9.45 -15.30
N LEU A 145 -10.19 -9.62 -14.51
CA LEU A 145 -8.90 -8.93 -14.68
C LEU A 145 -7.74 -9.91 -14.89
N ILE A 146 -8.02 -11.18 -15.24
CA ILE A 146 -6.99 -12.21 -15.26
C ILE A 146 -5.91 -11.93 -16.30
N GLU A 147 -6.32 -11.41 -17.46
CA GLU A 147 -5.44 -11.04 -18.58
C GLU A 147 -5.04 -9.55 -18.57
N LEU A 148 -5.54 -8.77 -17.60
CA LEU A 148 -5.26 -7.34 -17.52
C LEU A 148 -3.76 -7.09 -17.29
N ASP A 149 -3.20 -6.17 -18.09
CA ASP A 149 -1.88 -5.57 -17.89
C ASP A 149 -1.96 -4.15 -17.32
N HIS A 150 -2.85 -3.30 -17.88
CA HIS A 150 -2.98 -1.90 -17.51
C HIS A 150 -4.42 -1.40 -17.66
N LEU A 151 -4.95 -0.76 -16.62
CA LEU A 151 -6.25 -0.08 -16.63
C LEU A 151 -6.10 1.36 -16.14
N THR A 152 -6.65 2.31 -16.89
CA THR A 152 -6.81 3.71 -16.44
C THR A 152 -8.23 4.17 -16.71
N VAL A 153 -8.91 4.60 -15.65
CA VAL A 153 -10.30 5.08 -15.71
C VAL A 153 -10.35 6.50 -15.17
N SER A 154 -10.87 7.42 -15.96
CA SER A 154 -11.07 8.81 -15.59
C SER A 154 -12.48 9.26 -15.99
N GLY A 155 -13.06 10.17 -15.21
CA GLY A 155 -14.42 10.66 -15.41
C GLY A 155 -15.50 9.77 -14.78
N ASP A 156 -16.75 10.11 -15.09
CA ASP A 156 -17.95 9.49 -14.54
C ASP A 156 -18.28 8.18 -15.28
N VAL A 157 -17.53 7.13 -14.97
CA VAL A 157 -17.65 5.80 -15.61
C VAL A 157 -18.27 4.79 -14.66
N THR A 158 -19.08 3.88 -15.22
CA THR A 158 -19.63 2.71 -14.54
C THR A 158 -19.35 1.44 -15.33
N PHE A 159 -19.22 0.31 -14.63
CA PHE A 159 -18.97 -1.01 -15.18
C PHE A 159 -20.19 -1.90 -14.95
N GLY A 160 -20.71 -2.47 -16.03
CA GLY A 160 -21.84 -3.39 -16.03
C GLY A 160 -21.50 -4.79 -15.52
N ARG A 161 -22.44 -5.72 -15.68
CA ARG A 161 -22.22 -7.13 -15.34
C ARG A 161 -21.43 -7.84 -16.45
N GLY A 162 -20.55 -8.77 -16.07
CA GLY A 162 -19.84 -9.64 -17.02
C GLY A 162 -18.77 -8.94 -17.86
N VAL A 163 -18.23 -7.81 -17.39
CA VAL A 163 -17.10 -7.12 -18.05
C VAL A 163 -15.83 -7.93 -17.85
N ALA A 164 -15.02 -8.07 -18.90
CA ALA A 164 -13.66 -8.59 -18.87
C ALA A 164 -12.70 -7.56 -19.48
N LEU A 165 -11.52 -7.38 -18.86
CA LEU A 165 -10.54 -6.34 -19.19
C LEU A 165 -9.13 -6.90 -19.33
#